data_AF-A0A926JM97-F1
#
_entry.id   AF-A0A926JM97-F1
#
_cell.length_a   1.000
_cell.length_b   1.000
_cell.length_c   1.000
_cell.angle_alpha   90.00
_cell.angle_beta   90.00
_cell.angle_gamma   90.00
#
_symmetry.space_group_name_H-M   'P 1'
#
loop_
_entity.id
_entity.type
_entity.pdbx_description
1 polymer ?
#
loop_
_entity_poly.entity_id
_entity_poly.type
_entity_poly.pdbx_seq_one_letter_code
_entity_poly.pdbx_strand_id
1 'polypeptide(L)'
;MTVTTRKVYFSHPQCPLDLAWGGLDTIDLVAPDVFQTSFQNINNGRYTAVQLHTPWASLLFVLAAIAAFPAHPRLLGRGWLPPDFESRCTQIGRPCRPAARLLLEHGR
;
A
#
# COMPACT_ATOMS: atom_id res chain seq x y z
N MET A 1 -12.71 6.30 4.89
CA MET A 1 -11.85 5.51 3.97
C MET A 1 -11.96 4.05 4.37
N THR A 2 -12.17 3.17 3.41
CA THR A 2 -12.25 1.72 3.62
C THR A 2 -11.21 1.05 2.74
N VAL A 3 -10.33 0.25 3.35
CA VAL A 3 -9.26 -0.46 2.66
C VAL A 3 -9.57 -1.96 2.68
N THR A 4 -9.45 -2.61 1.54
CA THR A 4 -9.63 -4.05 1.40
C THR A 4 -8.44 -4.65 0.64
N THR A 5 -8.37 -5.97 0.61
CA THR A 5 -7.36 -6.68 -0.19
C THR A 5 -7.55 -6.51 -1.71
N ARG A 6 -8.65 -5.91 -2.17
CA ARG A 6 -8.96 -5.75 -3.61
C ARG A 6 -8.98 -4.29 -4.08
N LYS A 7 -9.29 -3.36 -3.18
CA LYS A 7 -9.46 -1.94 -3.50
C LYS A 7 -9.39 -1.05 -2.26
N VAL A 8 -9.18 0.24 -2.47
CA VAL A 8 -9.47 1.29 -1.49
C VAL A 8 -10.61 2.16 -1.97
N TYR A 9 -11.50 2.47 -1.04
CA TYR A 9 -12.64 3.35 -1.27
C TYR A 9 -12.59 4.56 -0.34
N PHE A 10 -12.65 5.75 -0.93
CA PHE A 10 -12.81 7.02 -0.24
C PHE A 10 -14.25 7.50 -0.45
N SER A 11 -15.05 7.34 0.60
CA SER A 11 -16.35 8.00 0.72
C SER A 11 -16.13 9.48 1.01
N HIS A 12 -16.09 10.33 -0.02
CA HIS A 12 -16.11 11.78 0.13
C HIS A 12 -17.34 12.36 -0.57
N PRO A 13 -18.11 13.27 0.07
CA PRO A 13 -19.37 13.76 -0.49
C PRO A 13 -19.19 14.50 -1.83
N GLN A 14 -18.03 15.11 -2.07
CA GLN A 14 -17.76 15.86 -3.31
C GLN A 14 -16.86 15.12 -4.30
N CYS A 15 -16.03 14.19 -3.81
CA CYS A 15 -14.96 13.57 -4.61
C CYS A 15 -14.78 12.11 -4.19
N PRO A 16 -15.79 11.24 -4.39
CA PRO A 16 -15.62 9.83 -4.10
C PRO A 16 -14.52 9.25 -4.99
N LEU A 17 -13.71 8.36 -4.43
CA LEU A 17 -12.62 7.72 -5.16
C LEU A 17 -12.64 6.21 -4.86
N ASP A 18 -12.75 5.40 -5.90
CA ASP A 18 -12.68 3.94 -5.82
C ASP A 18 -11.49 3.47 -6.67
N LEU A 19 -10.47 2.94 -6.03
CA LEU A 19 -9.26 2.46 -6.68
C LEU A 19 -9.15 0.95 -6.49
N ALA A 20 -9.47 0.21 -7.55
CA ALA A 20 -9.23 -1.23 -7.61
C ALA A 20 -7.75 -1.50 -7.93
N TRP A 21 -7.10 -2.36 -7.15
CA TRP A 21 -5.66 -2.61 -7.30
C TRP A 21 -5.27 -3.13 -8.68
N GLY A 22 -6.10 -3.99 -9.26
CA GLY A 22 -5.87 -4.55 -10.60
C GLY A 22 -6.10 -3.58 -11.76
N GLY A 23 -6.62 -2.37 -11.51
CA GLY A 23 -6.84 -1.35 -12.54
C GLY A 23 -5.83 -0.20 -12.49
N LEU A 24 -4.77 -0.33 -11.68
CA LEU A 24 -3.74 0.69 -11.56
C LEU A 24 -2.67 0.47 -12.63
N ASP A 25 -2.20 1.56 -13.22
CA ASP A 25 -1.11 1.56 -14.21
C ASP A 25 0.26 1.71 -13.52
N THR A 26 0.33 2.55 -12.49
CA THR A 26 1.55 2.76 -11.70
C THR A 26 1.25 2.90 -10.21
N ILE A 27 2.22 2.56 -9.37
CA ILE A 27 2.19 2.82 -7.94
C ILE A 27 3.57 3.30 -7.47
N ASP A 28 3.60 4.19 -6.47
CA ASP A 28 4.81 4.52 -5.74
C ASP A 28 4.47 4.97 -4.31
N LEU A 29 5.44 4.81 -3.42
CA LEU A 29 5.40 5.32 -2.05
C LEU A 29 6.41 6.46 -1.94
N VAL A 30 5.98 7.67 -2.25
CA VAL A 30 6.86 8.85 -2.38
C VAL A 30 7.37 9.31 -1.02
N ALA A 31 6.54 9.18 0.01
CA ALA A 31 6.88 9.43 1.41
C ALA A 31 6.15 8.42 2.32
N PRO A 32 6.49 8.29 3.62
CA PRO A 32 5.84 7.34 4.53
C PRO A 32 4.31 7.46 4.61
N ASP A 33 3.79 8.65 4.32
CA ASP A 33 2.39 9.04 4.36
C ASP A 33 1.82 9.43 2.99
N VAL A 34 2.59 9.25 1.90
CA VAL A 34 2.19 9.66 0.55
C VAL A 34 2.24 8.50 -0.42
N PHE A 35 1.06 7.99 -0.78
CA PHE A 35 0.88 6.98 -1.82
C PHE A 35 0.47 7.65 -3.13
N GLN A 36 1.24 7.40 -4.19
CA GLN A 36 0.96 7.92 -5.52
C GLN A 36 0.61 6.77 -6.45
N THR A 37 -0.40 6.98 -7.30
CA THR A 37 -0.81 5.99 -8.29
C THR A 37 -1.43 6.65 -9.50
N SER A 38 -1.46 5.93 -10.61
CA SER A 38 -2.20 6.32 -11.79
C SER A 38 -3.06 5.18 -12.33
N PHE A 39 -4.09 5.55 -13.06
CA PHE A 39 -5.03 4.63 -13.68
C PHE A 39 -5.69 5.28 -14.90
N GLN A 40 -6.17 4.45 -15.82
CA GLN A 40 -7.10 4.89 -16.86
C GLN A 40 -8.51 4.97 -16.28
N ASN A 41 -9.10 6.16 -16.30
CA ASN A 41 -10.46 6.35 -15.81
C ASN A 41 -11.45 5.72 -16.80
N ILE A 42 -12.19 4.71 -16.34
CA ILE A 42 -13.12 3.92 -17.15
C ILE A 42 -14.21 4.79 -17.78
N ASN A 43 -14.60 5.89 -17.14
CA ASN A 43 -15.70 6.74 -17.61
C ASN A 43 -15.32 7.63 -18.79
N ASN A 44 -14.04 8.01 -18.91
CA ASN A 44 -13.60 8.98 -19.93
C ASN A 44 -12.32 8.56 -20.68
N GLY A 45 -11.78 7.39 -20.37
CA GLY A 45 -10.53 6.85 -20.94
C GLY A 45 -9.28 7.67 -20.61
N ARG A 46 -9.37 8.70 -19.76
CA ARG A 46 -8.24 9.59 -19.47
C ARG A 46 -7.33 8.96 -18.44
N TYR A 47 -6.04 9.04 -18.72
CA TYR A 47 -5.01 8.78 -17.73
C TYR A 47 -5.12 9.80 -16.60
N THR A 48 -5.28 9.30 -15.39
CA THR A 48 -5.43 10.11 -14.19
C THR A 48 -4.36 9.69 -13.18
N ALA A 49 -3.59 10.65 -12.68
CA ALA A 49 -2.67 10.45 -11.57
C ALA A 49 -3.26 11.05 -10.30
N VAL A 50 -3.19 10.30 -9.21
CA VAL A 50 -3.66 10.73 -7.89
C VAL A 50 -2.58 10.54 -6.84
N GLN A 51 -2.54 11.45 -5.89
CA GLN A 51 -1.67 11.37 -4.73
C GLN A 51 -2.54 11.39 -3.47
N LEU A 52 -2.36 10.38 -2.62
CA LEU A 52 -3.11 10.18 -1.41
C LEU A 52 -2.20 10.42 -0.21
N HIS A 53 -2.48 11.50 0.51
CA HIS A 53 -1.85 11.85 1.77
C HIS A 53 -2.62 11.18 2.90
N THR A 54 -2.06 10.13 3.48
CA THR A 54 -2.73 9.29 4.47
C THR A 54 -1.72 8.53 5.32
N PRO A 55 -1.97 8.38 6.65
CA PRO A 55 -1.11 7.56 7.51
C PRO A 55 -1.10 6.07 7.11
N TRP A 56 -2.01 5.66 6.21
CA TRP A 56 -2.12 4.31 5.70
C TRP A 56 -1.35 4.09 4.39
N ALA A 57 -0.54 5.05 3.92
CA ALA A 57 0.09 5.00 2.60
C ALA A 57 0.94 3.73 2.38
N SER A 58 1.77 3.34 3.35
CA SER A 58 2.53 2.07 3.29
C SER A 58 1.62 0.85 3.15
N LEU A 59 0.47 0.82 3.84
CA LEU A 59 -0.50 -0.27 3.73
C LEU A 59 -1.14 -0.31 2.33
N LEU A 60 -1.57 0.84 1.80
CA LEU A 60 -2.13 0.94 0.46
C LEU A 60 -1.12 0.48 -0.59
N PHE A 61 0.12 0.95 -0.48
CA PHE A 61 1.22 0.56 -1.36
C PHE A 61 1.43 -0.96 -1.35
N VAL A 62 1.53 -1.60 -0.18
CA VAL A 62 1.77 -3.05 -0.09
C VAL A 62 0.61 -3.84 -0.68
N LEU A 63 -0.63 -3.48 -0.38
CA LEU A 63 -1.81 -4.19 -0.91
C LEU A 63 -1.89 -4.06 -2.43
N ALA A 64 -1.65 -2.87 -2.98
CA ALA A 64 -1.62 -2.64 -4.42
C ALA A 64 -0.45 -3.39 -5.08
N ALA A 65 0.75 -3.33 -4.48
CA ALA A 65 1.94 -3.98 -5.00
C ALA A 65 1.80 -5.51 -5.01
N ILE A 66 1.29 -6.12 -3.94
CA ILE A 66 1.06 -7.57 -3.90
C ILE A 66 0.01 -7.98 -4.95
N ALA A 67 -1.04 -7.17 -5.14
CA ALA A 67 -2.12 -7.52 -6.05
C ALA A 67 -1.78 -7.35 -7.53
N ALA A 68 -1.00 -6.31 -7.90
CA ALA A 68 -0.79 -5.93 -9.30
C ALA A 68 0.67 -5.72 -9.72
N PHE A 69 1.60 -5.53 -8.77
CA PHE A 69 3.02 -5.25 -9.05
C PHE A 69 3.96 -6.12 -8.20
N PRO A 70 3.89 -7.45 -8.29
CA PRO A 70 4.65 -8.34 -7.41
C PRO A 70 6.18 -8.21 -7.57
N ALA A 71 6.64 -7.74 -8.73
CA ALA A 71 8.06 -7.48 -9.02
C ALA A 71 8.51 -6.05 -8.64
N HIS A 72 7.69 -5.27 -7.93
CA HIS A 72 8.01 -3.87 -7.63
C HIS A 72 9.27 -3.76 -6.73
N PRO A 73 10.28 -2.94 -7.09
CA PRO A 73 11.56 -2.87 -6.36
C PRO A 73 11.40 -2.54 -4.86
N ARG A 74 10.55 -1.56 -4.52
CA ARG A 74 10.27 -1.23 -3.10
C ARG A 74 9.59 -2.36 -2.33
N LEU A 75 8.78 -3.19 -2.99
CA LEU A 75 8.14 -4.34 -2.35
C LEU A 75 9.20 -5.40 -2.02
N LEU A 76 10.02 -5.75 -3.01
CA LEU A 76 11.08 -6.75 -2.88
C LEU A 76 12.17 -6.31 -1.90
N GLY A 77 12.58 -5.04 -1.97
CA GLY A 77 13.57 -4.44 -1.08
C GLY A 77 13.06 -4.09 0.31
N ARG A 78 11.77 -4.35 0.61
CA ARG A 78 11.11 -4.01 1.89
C ARG A 78 11.20 -2.53 2.28
N GLY A 79 11.44 -1.65 1.31
CA GLY A 79 11.57 -0.19 1.50
C GLY A 79 10.22 0.54 1.60
N TRP A 80 9.18 -0.16 2.06
CA TRP A 80 7.82 0.37 2.21
C TRP A 80 7.47 0.70 3.66
N LEU A 81 8.32 0.32 4.62
CA LEU A 81 8.30 0.77 6.01
C LEU A 81 9.42 1.78 6.27
N PRO A 82 9.25 2.70 7.23
CA PRO A 82 10.36 3.48 7.76
C PRO A 82 11.51 2.57 8.25
N PRO A 83 12.78 2.96 8.07
CA PRO A 83 13.93 2.11 8.42
C PRO A 83 14.04 1.80 9.92
N ASP A 84 13.38 2.56 10.77
CA ASP A 84 13.35 2.40 12.22
C ASP A 84 12.01 1.86 12.74
N PHE A 85 11.12 1.41 11.85
CA PHE A 85 9.78 0.96 12.21
C PHE A 85 9.78 -0.17 13.24
N GLU A 86 10.54 -1.24 13.02
CA GLU A 86 10.60 -2.37 13.96
C GLU A 86 11.18 -1.96 15.32
N SER A 87 12.17 -1.06 15.31
CA SER A 87 12.76 -0.51 16.53
C SER A 87 11.72 0.29 17.32
N ARG A 88 11.02 1.21 16.65
CA ARG A 88 9.93 2.01 17.26
C ARG A 88 8.83 1.12 17.82
N CYS A 89 8.40 0.11 17.07
CA CYS A 89 7.42 -0.88 17.51
C CYS A 89 7.86 -1.61 18.79
N THR A 90 9.14 -1.97 18.87
CA THR A 90 9.72 -2.58 20.07
C THR A 90 9.71 -1.61 21.26
N GLN A 91 10.11 -0.36 21.05
CA GLN A 91 10.13 0.68 22.09
C GLN A 91 8.75 0.95 22.70
N ILE A 92 7.68 0.88 21.91
CA ILE A 92 6.30 1.09 22.39
C ILE A 92 5.64 -0.19 22.93
N GLY A 93 6.40 -1.28 23.14
CA GLY A 93 5.87 -2.54 23.66
C GLY A 93 4.95 -3.28 22.69
N ARG A 94 5.14 -3.08 21.38
CA ARG A 94 4.41 -3.73 20.28
C ARG A 94 5.41 -4.34 19.28
N PRO A 95 6.30 -5.26 19.72
CA PRO A 95 7.33 -5.81 18.85
C PRO A 95 6.67 -6.43 17.61
N CYS A 96 7.07 -5.97 16.42
CA CYS A 96 6.70 -6.63 15.18
C CYS A 96 7.22 -8.07 15.27
N ARG A 97 6.32 -9.07 15.26
CA ARG A 97 6.75 -10.47 15.22
C ARG A 97 7.68 -10.63 14.01
N PRO A 98 8.91 -11.15 14.16
CA PRO A 98 9.76 -11.33 13.01
C PRO A 98 9.08 -12.34 12.09
N ALA A 99 8.92 -11.99 10.81
CA ALA A 99 8.39 -12.87 9.76
C ALA A 99 9.10 -14.24 9.75
N ALA A 100 10.35 -14.31 10.25
CA ALA A 100 11.09 -15.55 10.45
C ALA A 100 10.35 -16.59 11.30
N ARG A 101 9.59 -16.18 12.33
CA ARG A 101 8.84 -17.12 13.18
C ARG A 101 7.60 -17.68 12.46
N LEU A 102 7.05 -16.96 11.48
CA LEU A 102 5.94 -17.44 10.66
C LEU A 102 6.40 -18.40 9.54
N LEU A 103 7.63 -18.22 9.03
CA LEU A 103 8.27 -19.15 8.09
C LEU A 103 8.63 -20.48 8.76
N LEU A 104 9.00 -20.48 10.04
CA LEU A 104 9.30 -21.69 10.80
C LEU A 104 8.05 -22.55 11.10
N GLU A 105 6.86 -21.95 11.14
CA GLU A 105 5.60 -22.65 11.47
C GLU A 105 4.84 -23.17 10.23
N HIS A 106 5.23 -22.77 9.00
CA HIS A 106 4.67 -23.32 7.75
C HIS A 106 5.48 -24.48 7.15
N GLY A 107 6.52 -24.93 7.87
CA GLY A 107 7.39 -26.04 7.46
C GLY A 107 7.19 -27.31 8.30
N ARG A 108 6.00 -27.54 8.86
CA ARG A 108 5.67 -28.75 9.63
C ARG A 108 4.42 -29.44 9.12
#